data_AF-A0A2J6T467-F1
#
_entry.id   AF-A0A2J6T467-F1
#
_cell.length_a   1.000
_cell.length_b   1.000
_cell.length_c   1.000
_cell.angle_alpha   90.00
_cell.angle_beta   90.00
_cell.angle_gamma   90.00
#
_symmetry.space_group_name_H-M   'P 1'
#
loop_
_entity.id
_entity.type
_entity.pdbx_description
1 polymer ?
#
loop_
_entity_poly.entity_id
_entity_poly.type
_entity_poly.pdbx_seq_one_letter_code
_entity_poly.pdbx_strand_id
1 'polypeptide(L)' 'WPKLSRMAINILLIVLISNKPERVFSGARHIVSWDRGQLEAEIIKIRECLKHWKRTRILNTFFK' A
#
# COMPACT_ATOMS: atom_id res chain seq x y z
N TRP A 1 28.80 -8.53 -12.98
CA TRP A 1 28.69 -7.32 -12.13
C TRP A 1 27.57 -7.45 -11.09
N PRO A 2 27.78 -8.18 -9.98
CA PRO A 2 26.71 -8.47 -9.01
C PRO A 2 26.19 -7.23 -8.25
N LYS A 3 27.02 -6.19 -8.07
CA LYS A 3 26.61 -4.92 -7.46
C LYS A 3 25.74 -4.07 -8.40
N LEU A 4 26.09 -4.06 -9.69
CA LEU A 4 25.36 -3.32 -10.72
C LEU A 4 23.97 -3.93 -10.97
N SER A 5 23.88 -5.26 -11.05
CA SER A 5 22.59 -5.94 -11.21
C SER A 5 21.66 -5.68 -10.03
N ARG A 6 22.18 -5.67 -8.79
CA ARG A 6 21.39 -5.37 -7.59
C ARG A 6 20.90 -3.92 -7.56
N MET A 7 21.72 -2.96 -7.99
CA MET A 7 21.30 -1.57 -8.14
C MET A 7 20.20 -1.41 -9.19
N ALA A 8 20.36 -2.05 -10.36
CA ALA A 8 19.35 -2.04 -11.42
C ALA A 8 18.02 -2.64 -10.95
N ILE A 9 18.07 -3.78 -10.24
CA ILE A 9 16.88 -4.41 -9.65
C ILE A 9 16.22 -3.46 -8.65
N ASN A 10 16.99 -2.83 -7.75
CA ASN A 10 16.41 -1.90 -6.77
C ASN A 10 15.70 -0.73 -7.43
N ILE A 11 16.31 -0.09 -8.44
CA ILE A 11 15.72 1.05 -9.15
C ILE A 11 14.41 0.64 -9.85
N LEU A 12 14.41 -0.50 -10.55
CA LEU A 12 13.22 -1.00 -11.25
C LEU A 12 12.11 -1.45 -10.28
N LEU A 13 12.48 -2.03 -9.14
CA LEU A 13 11.52 -2.46 -8.12
C LEU A 13 10.86 -1.29 -7.40
N ILE A 14 11.54 -0.17 -7.18
CA ILE A 14 10.94 1.01 -6.55
C ILE A 14 9.71 1.47 -7.34
N VAL A 15 9.86 1.63 -8.66
CA VAL A 15 8.75 2.04 -9.55
C VAL A 15 7.61 1.01 -9.54
N LEU A 16 7.95 -0.27 -9.63
CA LEU A 16 6.97 -1.36 -9.66
C LEU A 16 6.18 -1.46 -8.35
N ILE A 17 6.86 -1.32 -7.22
CA ILE A 17 6.25 -1.45 -5.89
C ILE A 17 5.46 -0.19 -5.55
N SER A 18 5.93 1.01 -5.92
CA SER A 18 5.28 2.29 -5.59
C SER A 18 3.94 2.51 -6.28
N ASN A 19 3.74 1.95 -7.48
CA ASN A 19 2.49 2.11 -8.24
C ASN A 19 1.24 1.61 -7.47
N LYS A 20 1.38 0.53 -6.69
CA LYS A 20 0.27 -0.02 -5.88
C LYS A 20 -0.18 0.93 -4.77
N PRO A 21 0.69 1.39 -3.84
CA PRO A 21 0.32 2.36 -2.82
C PRO A 21 -0.03 3.73 -3.41
N GLU A 22 0.67 4.22 -4.44
CA GLU A 22 0.35 5.51 -5.10
C GLU A 22 -1.08 5.54 -5.66
N ARG A 23 -1.52 4.45 -6.29
CA ARG A 23 -2.91 4.31 -6.76
C ARG A 23 -3.91 4.35 -5.60
N VAL A 24 -3.57 3.74 -4.47
CA VAL A 24 -4.40 3.74 -3.26
C VAL A 24 -4.49 5.14 -2.65
N PHE A 25 -3.36 5.84 -2.50
CA PHE A 25 -3.32 7.20 -1.98
C PHE A 25 -4.04 8.20 -2.88
N SER A 26 -3.89 8.08 -4.20
CA SER A 26 -4.58 8.93 -5.17
C SER A 26 -6.11 8.74 -5.11
N GLY A 27 -6.58 7.51 -4.90
CA GLY A 27 -8.02 7.21 -4.73
C GLY A 27 -8.56 7.55 -3.34
N ALA A 28 -7.72 7.54 -2.31
CA ALA A 28 -8.09 7.89 -0.94
C ALA A 28 -8.35 9.39 -0.74
N ARG A 29 -8.08 10.23 -1.74
CA ARG A 29 -8.34 11.68 -1.71
C ARG A 29 -9.80 12.03 -1.41
N HIS A 30 -10.75 11.16 -1.80
CA HIS A 30 -12.18 11.32 -1.46
C HIS A 30 -12.54 10.85 -0.04
N ILE A 31 -11.68 10.04 0.58
CA ILE A 31 -11.81 9.59 1.98
C ILE A 31 -11.20 10.63 2.93
N VAL A 32 -10.16 11.34 2.48
CA VAL A 32 -9.54 12.50 3.16
C VAL A 32 -10.23 13.82 2.75
N SER A 33 -11.56 13.81 2.60
CA SER A 33 -12.29 15.04 2.31
C SER A 33 -12.11 16.03 3.47
N TRP A 34 -11.84 17.30 3.14
CA TRP A 34 -11.60 18.37 4.11
C TRP A 34 -12.77 18.59 5.09
N ASP A 35 -13.97 18.10 4.73
CA ASP A 35 -15.23 18.47 5.39
C ASP A 35 -16.01 17.29 6.03
N ARG A 36 -15.70 16.02 5.71
CA ARG A 36 -16.43 14.87 6.28
C ARG A 36 -15.50 13.89 6.97
N GLY A 37 -15.28 14.12 8.27
CA GLY A 37 -14.63 13.20 9.19
C GLY A 37 -13.16 13.01 8.88
N GLN A 38 -12.31 13.77 9.56
CA GLN A 38 -10.86 13.57 9.57
C GLN A 38 -10.54 12.17 10.11
N LEU A 39 -10.55 11.17 9.24
CA LEU A 39 -9.91 9.90 9.54
C LEU A 39 -8.42 10.17 9.54
N GLU A 40 -7.80 10.02 10.71
CA GLU A 40 -6.38 10.15 10.88
C GLU A 40 -5.65 9.28 9.86
N ALA A 41 -4.53 9.78 9.33
CA ALA A 41 -3.76 9.09 8.28
C ALA A 41 -3.39 7.64 8.70
N GLU A 42 -3.25 7.41 10.00
CA GLU A 42 -3.04 6.09 10.60
C GLU A 42 -4.22 5.13 10.38
N ILE A 43 -5.46 5.60 10.55
CA ILE A 43 -6.67 4.77 10.35
C ILE A 43 -6.79 4.36 8.88
N ILE A 44 -6.45 5.26 7.96
CA ILE A 44 -6.45 4.99 6.51
C ILE A 44 -5.41 3.92 6.17
N LYS A 45 -4.21 4.02 6.76
CA LYS A 45 -3.14 3.05 6.60
C LYS A 45 -3.56 1.65 7.08
N ILE A 46 -4.14 1.57 8.28
CA ILE A 46 -4.63 0.31 8.85
C ILE A 46 -5.73 -0.30 7.97
N ARG A 47 -6.69 0.51 7.51
CA ARG A 47 -7.79 0.07 6.65
C ARG A 47 -7.31 -0.52 5.32
N GLU A 48 -6.38 0.15 4.64
CA GLU A 48 -5.83 -0.35 3.37
C GLU A 48 -4.95 -1.59 3.57
N CYS A 49 -4.23 -1.68 4.69
CA CYS A 49 -3.49 -2.89 5.08
C CYS A 49 -4.43 -4.09 5.29
N LEU A 50 -5.51 -3.91 6.06
CA LEU A 50 -6.53 -4.94 6.28
C LEU A 50 -7.21 -5.38 4.99
N LYS A 51 -7.54 -4.43 4.11
CA LYS A 51 -8.11 -4.70 2.78
C LYS A 51 -7.15 -5.52 1.92
N HIS A 52 -5.85 -5.20 1.97
CA HIS A 52 -4.82 -5.97 1.28
C HIS A 52 -4.74 -7.41 1.83
N TRP A 53 -4.67 -7.58 3.15
CA TRP A 53 -4.62 -8.90 3.81
C TRP A 53 -5.85 -9.76 3.54
N LYS A 54 -7.03 -9.14 3.46
CA LYS A 54 -8.25 -9.83 3.05
C LYS A 54 -8.15 -10.33 1.59
N ARG A 55 -7.63 -9.50 0.68
CA ARG A 55 -7.48 -9.85 -0.74
C ARG A 55 -6.44 -10.93 -0.98
N THR A 56 -5.33 -10.93 -0.23
CA THR A 56 -4.27 -11.94 -0.31
C THR A 56 -4.58 -13.19 0.51
N ARG A 57 -5.77 -13.27 1.16
CA ARG A 57 -6.22 -14.38 2.02
C ARG A 57 -5.28 -14.68 3.19
N ILE A 58 -4.42 -13.74 3.55
CA ILE A 58 -3.53 -13.84 4.72
C ILE A 58 -4.37 -13.94 6.00
N LEU A 59 -5.53 -13.31 6.06
CA LEU A 59 -6.41 -13.42 7.23
C LEU A 59 -6.85 -14.88 7.49
N ASN A 60 -7.03 -15.68 6.45
CA ASN A 60 -7.46 -17.08 6.59
C ASN A 60 -6.36 -17.97 7.20
N THR A 61 -5.10 -17.56 7.16
CA THR A 61 -4.01 -18.30 7.81
C THR A 61 -3.92 -18.00 9.31
N PHE A 62 -4.46 -16.87 9.77
CA PHE A 62 -4.42 -16.45 11.17
C PHE A 62 -5.69 -16.80 11.96
N PHE A 63 -6.84 -16.89 11.29
CA PHE A 63 -8.14 -17.23 11.92
C PHE A 63 -8.54 -18.70 11.69
N LYS A 64 -7.56 -19.60 11.65
CA LYS A 64 -7.78 -21.05 11.58
C LYS A 64 -7.85 -21.64 12.98
#